data_AF-A0AA85J9H2-F1
#
_entry.id   AF-A0AA85J9H2-F1
#
_cell.length_a   1.000
_cell.length_b   1.000
_cell.length_c   1.000
_cell.angle_alpha   90.00
_cell.angle_beta   90.00
_cell.angle_gamma   90.00
#
_symmetry.space_group_name_H-M   'P 1'
#
loop_
_entity.id
_entity.type
_entity.pdbx_description
1 polymer ?
#
loop_
_entity_poly.entity_id
_entity_poly.type
_entity_poly.pdbx_seq_one_letter_code
_entity_poly.pdbx_strand_id
1 'polypeptide(L)'
;MIGAGSGVAPFISFIRQRKRDCHETGSSTNNLWLIYGCRSPTTSLLFKEELSDAVNAKLLSHLCLCFSRDTVNSPDDKYTLADLPSVLREQACFPLKSHYVQECIYHSDSSENTPSGHAIELMQLVYDHSAKIMVCGDARGLAPGVFQAWIKLLAMKLHWVQTNTWCTYAELSSEELKNAQVYLQEMRKFKRYQEDIWL
;
A
#
# COMPACT_ATOMS: atom_id res chain seq x y z
N MET A 1 4.13 -3.96 1.48
CA MET A 1 4.23 -4.72 0.21
C MET A 1 3.28 -4.10 -0.78
N ILE A 2 3.73 -3.82 -2.00
CA ILE A 2 2.95 -3.11 -3.02
C ILE A 2 3.10 -3.85 -4.33
N GLY A 3 2.01 -4.40 -4.87
CA GLY A 3 2.04 -5.11 -6.14
C GLY A 3 0.80 -4.88 -6.97
N ALA A 4 0.91 -5.04 -8.29
CA ALA A 4 -0.25 -5.05 -9.18
C ALA A 4 -0.18 -6.19 -10.18
N GLY A 5 -1.34 -6.73 -10.56
CA GLY A 5 -1.44 -7.88 -11.45
C GLY A 5 -0.62 -9.07 -10.92
N SER A 6 0.25 -9.63 -11.77
CA SER A 6 1.18 -10.72 -11.39
C SER A 6 2.28 -10.28 -10.40
N GLY A 7 2.47 -8.97 -10.18
CA GLY A 7 3.36 -8.40 -9.15
C GLY A 7 3.06 -8.84 -7.72
N VAL A 8 1.87 -9.42 -7.47
CA VAL A 8 1.53 -9.96 -6.15
C VAL A 8 2.25 -11.27 -5.81
N ALA A 9 2.74 -12.01 -6.82
CA ALA A 9 3.27 -13.36 -6.65
C ALA A 9 4.38 -13.52 -5.57
N PRO A 10 5.44 -12.67 -5.51
CA PRO A 10 6.43 -12.80 -4.44
C PRO A 10 5.84 -12.52 -3.05
N PHE A 11 4.84 -11.64 -2.95
CA PHE A 11 4.19 -11.33 -1.67
C PHE A 11 3.31 -12.48 -1.16
N ILE A 12 2.66 -13.21 -2.05
CA ILE A 12 1.99 -14.47 -1.68
C ILE A 12 2.99 -15.48 -1.11
N SER A 13 4.20 -15.55 -1.69
CA SER A 13 5.26 -16.41 -1.17
C SER A 13 5.71 -15.99 0.23
N PHE A 14 5.83 -14.68 0.50
CA PHE A 14 6.14 -14.16 1.84
C PHE A 14 5.04 -14.45 2.86
N ILE A 15 3.78 -14.32 2.46
CA ILE A 15 2.63 -14.67 3.30
C ILE A 15 2.64 -16.17 3.65
N ARG A 16 2.87 -17.04 2.66
CA ARG A 16 2.99 -18.49 2.87
C ARG A 16 4.16 -18.84 3.79
N GLN A 17 5.32 -18.22 3.58
CA GLN A 17 6.45 -18.40 4.48
C GLN A 17 6.09 -17.98 5.90
N ARG A 18 5.50 -16.80 6.07
CA ARG A 18 5.10 -16.33 7.39
C ARG A 18 4.10 -17.25 8.07
N LYS A 19 3.12 -17.78 7.34
CA LYS A 19 2.16 -18.75 7.86
C LYS A 19 2.90 -19.96 8.46
N ARG A 20 3.89 -20.50 7.75
CA ARG A 20 4.73 -21.61 8.24
C ARG A 20 5.51 -21.22 9.50
N ASP A 21 6.20 -20.08 9.48
CA ASP A 21 6.99 -19.61 10.62
C ASP A 21 6.12 -19.44 11.89
N CYS A 22 4.90 -18.91 11.75
CA CYS A 22 3.94 -18.78 12.85
C CYS A 22 3.50 -20.14 13.40
N HIS A 23 3.30 -21.14 12.55
CA HIS A 23 2.96 -22.50 12.97
C HIS A 23 4.11 -23.18 13.73
N GLU A 24 5.35 -22.97 13.30
CA GLU A 24 6.53 -23.57 13.91
C GLU A 24 6.90 -22.91 15.25
N THR A 25 6.80 -21.59 15.34
CA THR A 25 7.24 -20.81 16.51
C THR A 25 6.14 -20.53 17.53
N GLY A 26 4.87 -20.74 17.17
CA GLY A 26 3.71 -20.39 18.00
C GLY A 26 3.50 -18.88 18.20
N SER A 27 4.31 -18.03 17.54
CA SER A 27 4.24 -16.57 17.65
C SER A 27 3.52 -15.98 16.44
N SER A 28 2.38 -15.34 16.65
CA SER A 28 1.66 -14.60 15.61
C SER A 28 2.21 -13.18 15.49
N THR A 29 3.05 -12.91 14.50
CA THR A 29 3.45 -11.53 14.15
C THR A 29 2.61 -10.99 13.00
N ASN A 30 1.69 -10.08 13.32
CA ASN A 30 0.81 -9.40 12.36
C ASN A 30 1.50 -8.10 11.89
N ASN A 31 2.55 -8.22 11.06
CA ASN A 31 3.35 -7.06 10.63
C ASN A 31 3.42 -6.90 9.10
N LEU A 32 2.56 -7.60 8.36
CA LEU A 32 2.53 -7.53 6.91
C LEU A 32 1.39 -6.62 6.45
N TRP A 33 1.75 -5.57 5.71
CA TRP A 33 0.81 -4.74 4.97
C TRP A 33 0.92 -5.03 3.48
N LEU A 34 -0.21 -5.34 2.83
CA LEU A 34 -0.27 -5.54 1.38
C LEU A 34 -1.20 -4.51 0.73
N ILE A 35 -0.68 -3.78 -0.27
CA ILE A 35 -1.48 -2.98 -1.22
C ILE A 35 -1.44 -3.73 -2.55
N TYR A 36 -2.61 -4.17 -3.02
CA TYR A 36 -2.74 -4.98 -4.23
C TYR A 36 -3.75 -4.37 -5.22
N GLY A 37 -3.28 -4.08 -6.43
CA GLY A 37 -4.10 -3.57 -7.52
C GLY A 37 -4.31 -4.58 -8.64
N CYS A 38 -5.53 -4.66 -9.16
CA CYS A 38 -5.82 -5.38 -10.40
C CYS A 38 -6.93 -4.67 -11.20
N ARG A 39 -7.38 -5.24 -12.32
CA ARG A 39 -8.38 -4.58 -13.18
C ARG A 39 -9.78 -4.68 -12.58
N SER A 40 -10.13 -5.88 -12.15
CA SER A 40 -11.46 -6.29 -11.71
C SER A 40 -11.36 -7.44 -10.71
N PRO A 41 -12.19 -7.46 -9.65
CA PRO A 41 -12.22 -8.55 -8.68
C PRO A 41 -12.67 -9.88 -9.31
N THR A 42 -13.49 -9.83 -10.36
CA THR A 42 -14.02 -11.04 -11.03
C THR A 42 -12.96 -11.72 -11.88
N THR A 43 -12.28 -10.95 -12.74
CA THR A 43 -11.46 -11.52 -13.82
C THR A 43 -9.97 -11.49 -13.56
N SER A 44 -9.48 -10.71 -12.59
CA SER A 44 -8.04 -10.44 -12.47
C SER A 44 -7.47 -10.47 -11.06
N LEU A 45 -8.31 -10.66 -10.04
CA LEU A 45 -7.84 -10.81 -8.68
C LEU A 45 -7.26 -12.22 -8.50
N LEU A 46 -5.92 -12.30 -8.46
CA LEU A 46 -5.19 -13.54 -8.29
C LEU A 46 -5.12 -13.94 -6.82
N PHE A 47 -5.02 -15.24 -6.54
CA PHE A 47 -4.79 -15.80 -5.20
C PHE A 47 -5.85 -15.38 -4.17
N LYS A 48 -7.13 -15.43 -4.56
CA LYS A 48 -8.26 -15.00 -3.71
C LYS A 48 -8.28 -15.78 -2.41
N GLU A 49 -8.06 -17.08 -2.49
CA GLU A 49 -8.07 -18.01 -1.37
C GLU A 49 -6.92 -17.71 -0.42
N GLU A 50 -5.69 -17.54 -0.92
CA GLU A 50 -4.53 -17.23 -0.08
C GLU A 50 -4.64 -15.86 0.60
N LEU A 51 -5.18 -14.85 -0.10
CA LEU A 51 -5.46 -13.55 0.48
C LEU A 51 -6.52 -13.66 1.58
N SER A 52 -7.60 -14.41 1.34
CA SER A 52 -8.66 -14.62 2.33
C SER A 52 -8.13 -15.31 3.57
N ASP A 53 -7.33 -16.37 3.38
CA ASP A 53 -6.65 -17.10 4.44
C ASP A 53 -5.72 -16.19 5.24
N ALA A 54 -4.94 -15.33 4.57
CA ALA A 54 -3.97 -14.47 5.20
C ALA A 54 -4.60 -13.42 6.10
N VAL A 55 -5.73 -12.85 5.67
CA VAL A 55 -6.50 -11.89 6.46
C VAL A 55 -7.22 -12.58 7.62
N ASN A 56 -7.87 -13.72 7.39
CA ASN A 56 -8.52 -14.50 8.46
C ASN A 56 -7.53 -14.98 9.55
N ALA A 57 -6.34 -15.42 9.13
CA ALA A 57 -5.28 -15.82 10.05
C ALA A 57 -4.53 -14.61 10.66
N LYS A 58 -4.95 -13.38 10.34
CA LYS A 58 -4.34 -12.11 10.78
C LYS A 58 -2.87 -11.95 10.40
N LEU A 59 -2.36 -12.74 9.44
CA LEU A 59 -0.98 -12.62 8.96
C LEU A 59 -0.76 -11.26 8.29
N LEU A 60 -1.76 -10.82 7.53
CA LEU A 60 -1.85 -9.45 7.05
C LEU A 60 -2.53 -8.61 8.12
N SER A 61 -1.83 -7.60 8.64
CA SER A 61 -2.46 -6.58 9.49
C SER A 61 -3.42 -5.72 8.68
N HIS A 62 -3.09 -5.50 7.41
CA HIS A 62 -3.90 -4.74 6.47
C HIS A 62 -3.73 -5.29 5.05
N LEU A 63 -4.85 -5.39 4.35
CA LEU A 63 -4.93 -5.68 2.93
C LEU A 63 -5.71 -4.56 2.26
N CYS A 64 -5.07 -3.76 1.42
CA CYS A 64 -5.72 -2.74 0.60
C CYS A 64 -5.90 -3.26 -0.81
N LEU A 65 -7.14 -3.25 -1.31
CA LEU A 65 -7.47 -3.65 -2.67
C LEU A 65 -7.94 -2.44 -3.47
N CYS A 66 -7.41 -2.31 -4.69
CA CYS A 66 -7.89 -1.32 -5.66
C CYS A 66 -8.14 -1.98 -7.02
N PHE A 67 -9.17 -1.49 -7.72
CA PHE A 67 -9.59 -2.03 -9.01
C PHE A 67 -9.65 -0.92 -10.04
N SER A 68 -8.89 -1.08 -11.13
CA SER A 68 -8.78 -0.02 -12.14
C SER A 68 -10.03 0.11 -13.02
N ARG A 69 -10.90 -0.90 -13.08
CA ARG A 69 -12.15 -0.91 -13.86
C ARG A 69 -13.42 -0.98 -13.01
N ASP A 70 -13.32 -1.46 -11.78
CA ASP A 70 -14.43 -1.63 -10.83
C ASP A 70 -14.17 -0.82 -9.55
N THR A 71 -13.86 0.46 -9.72
CA THR A 71 -13.38 1.34 -8.64
C THR A 71 -14.47 1.57 -7.59
N VAL A 72 -14.08 1.45 -6.32
CA VAL A 72 -14.94 1.70 -5.16
C VAL A 72 -14.98 3.20 -4.90
N ASN A 73 -16.12 3.85 -5.14
CA ASN A 73 -16.29 5.30 -4.96
C ASN A 73 -17.00 5.65 -3.66
N SER A 74 -17.79 4.73 -3.12
CA SER A 74 -18.44 4.81 -1.81
C SER A 74 -18.13 3.58 -0.94
N PRO A 75 -18.24 3.66 0.39
CA PRO A 75 -18.07 2.50 1.28
C PRO A 75 -18.99 1.32 0.94
N ASP A 76 -20.16 1.59 0.34
CA ASP A 76 -21.15 0.56 0.00
C ASP A 76 -20.85 -0.11 -1.35
N ASP A 77 -20.11 0.54 -2.25
CA ASP A 77 -19.80 0.01 -3.58
C ASP A 77 -19.06 -1.33 -3.50
N LYS A 78 -18.26 -1.56 -2.45
CA LYS A 78 -17.55 -2.83 -2.26
C LYS A 78 -18.51 -4.03 -2.14
N TYR A 79 -19.75 -3.83 -1.69
CA TYR A 79 -20.75 -4.90 -1.59
C TYR A 79 -21.39 -5.26 -2.93
N THR A 80 -21.23 -4.41 -3.94
CA THR A 80 -21.64 -4.70 -5.32
C THR A 80 -20.65 -5.63 -6.03
N LEU A 81 -19.45 -5.83 -5.47
CA LEU A 81 -18.41 -6.72 -6.00
C LEU A 81 -18.76 -8.19 -5.68
N ALA A 82 -19.74 -8.74 -6.40
CA ALA A 82 -20.35 -10.04 -6.13
C ALA A 82 -19.32 -11.20 -6.06
N ASP A 83 -18.29 -11.17 -6.91
CA ASP A 83 -17.28 -12.24 -7.04
C ASP A 83 -16.06 -12.10 -6.09
N LEU A 84 -16.13 -11.13 -5.19
CA LEU A 84 -15.16 -10.98 -4.13
C LEU A 84 -15.58 -11.83 -2.92
N PRO A 85 -14.70 -12.71 -2.39
CA PRO A 85 -14.98 -13.46 -1.16
C PRO A 85 -15.45 -12.53 -0.03
N SER A 86 -16.46 -12.96 0.74
CA SER A 86 -17.03 -12.16 1.83
C SER A 86 -15.97 -11.69 2.83
N VAL A 87 -15.03 -12.58 3.18
CA VAL A 87 -13.86 -12.28 4.01
C VAL A 87 -13.10 -11.06 3.51
N LEU A 88 -12.78 -11.01 2.22
CA LEU A 88 -12.05 -9.88 1.64
C LEU A 88 -12.92 -8.62 1.57
N ARG A 89 -14.20 -8.77 1.25
CA ARG A 89 -15.15 -7.65 1.21
C ARG A 89 -15.32 -6.98 2.58
N GLU A 90 -15.33 -7.78 3.64
CA GLU A 90 -15.55 -7.34 5.02
C GLU A 90 -14.27 -6.80 5.66
N GLN A 91 -13.14 -7.48 5.44
CA GLN A 91 -11.91 -7.24 6.21
C GLN A 91 -10.82 -6.49 5.41
N ALA A 92 -10.85 -6.47 4.08
CA ALA A 92 -9.92 -5.65 3.30
C ALA A 92 -10.34 -4.18 3.30
N CYS A 93 -9.35 -3.30 3.19
CA CYS A 93 -9.55 -1.88 2.97
C CYS A 93 -9.73 -1.59 1.47
N PHE A 94 -10.67 -0.70 1.15
CA PHE A 94 -10.89 -0.20 -0.21
C PHE A 94 -10.75 1.31 -0.20
N PRO A 95 -9.53 1.85 -0.41
CA PRO A 95 -9.33 3.29 -0.52
C PRO A 95 -10.24 3.86 -1.62
N LEU A 96 -11.10 4.81 -1.24
CA LEU A 96 -12.11 5.34 -2.16
C LEU A 96 -11.44 6.05 -3.35
N LYS A 97 -12.07 5.93 -4.52
CA LYS A 97 -11.63 6.52 -5.79
C LYS A 97 -10.21 6.10 -6.22
N SER A 98 -9.64 5.08 -5.60
CA SER A 98 -8.32 4.57 -5.96
C SER A 98 -8.45 3.51 -7.05
N HIS A 99 -7.98 3.85 -8.24
CA HIS A 99 -7.86 2.98 -9.40
C HIS A 99 -6.55 2.17 -9.36
N TYR A 100 -5.50 2.77 -8.82
CA TYR A 100 -4.15 2.20 -8.82
C TYR A 100 -3.49 2.25 -7.44
N VAL A 101 -2.49 1.39 -7.24
CA VAL A 101 -1.82 1.19 -5.93
C VAL A 101 -1.16 2.47 -5.39
N GLN A 102 -0.68 3.35 -6.26
CA GLN A 102 -0.10 4.63 -5.83
C GLN A 102 -1.13 5.57 -5.20
N GLU A 103 -2.40 5.49 -5.62
CA GLU A 103 -3.49 6.28 -5.06
C GLU A 103 -3.92 5.76 -3.70
N CYS A 104 -3.75 4.45 -3.45
CA CYS A 104 -3.91 3.88 -2.12
C CYS A 104 -2.87 4.43 -1.13
N ILE A 105 -1.65 4.73 -1.57
CA ILE A 105 -0.61 5.31 -0.71
C ILE A 105 -0.96 6.77 -0.40
N TYR A 106 -1.23 7.55 -1.44
CA TYR A 106 -1.59 8.95 -1.30
C TYR A 106 -2.43 9.41 -2.50
N HIS A 107 -3.65 9.85 -2.23
CA HIS A 107 -4.55 10.42 -3.22
C HIS A 107 -4.40 11.95 -3.21
N SER A 108 -4.00 12.56 -4.33
CA SER A 108 -3.77 14.02 -4.38
C SER A 108 -5.03 14.86 -4.44
N ASP A 109 -6.18 14.25 -4.75
CA ASP A 109 -7.45 14.93 -5.05
C ASP A 109 -8.42 15.00 -3.84
N SER A 110 -7.94 14.74 -2.62
CA SER A 110 -8.77 15.01 -1.44
C SER A 110 -8.88 16.52 -1.28
N SER A 111 -10.10 17.05 -1.35
CA SER A 111 -10.47 18.42 -0.95
C SER A 111 -10.20 18.73 0.52
N GLU A 112 -9.53 17.82 1.23
CA GLU A 112 -9.13 17.92 2.62
C GLU A 112 -7.67 18.37 2.70
N ASN A 113 -7.39 19.32 3.59
CA ASN A 113 -6.08 19.99 3.68
C ASN A 113 -4.94 19.09 4.22
N THR A 114 -5.13 17.78 4.38
CA THR A 114 -4.24 16.89 5.15
C THR A 114 -4.31 15.43 4.68
N PRO A 115 -3.28 14.60 4.92
CA PRO A 115 -3.29 13.20 4.52
C PRO A 115 -4.35 12.39 5.28
N SER A 116 -4.91 11.38 4.63
CA SER A 116 -5.91 10.49 5.25
C SER A 116 -5.33 9.69 6.43
N GLY A 117 -6.20 9.19 7.32
CA GLY A 117 -5.76 8.33 8.42
C GLY A 117 -4.98 7.09 7.96
N HIS A 118 -5.38 6.50 6.83
CA HIS A 118 -4.64 5.39 6.19
C HIS A 118 -3.23 5.81 5.77
N ALA A 119 -3.09 6.96 5.10
CA ALA A 119 -1.80 7.47 4.68
C ALA A 119 -0.89 7.81 5.89
N ILE A 120 -1.47 8.35 6.97
CA ILE A 120 -0.75 8.61 8.22
C ILE A 120 -0.22 7.30 8.83
N GLU A 121 -1.05 6.26 8.95
CA GLU A 121 -0.63 4.97 9.51
C GLU A 121 0.48 4.33 8.67
N LEU A 122 0.31 4.32 7.35
CA LEU A 122 1.30 3.82 6.41
C LEU A 122 2.63 4.58 6.54
N MET A 123 2.56 5.90 6.74
CA MET A 123 3.73 6.76 6.94
C MET A 123 4.41 6.51 8.29
N GLN A 124 3.66 6.33 9.36
CA GLN A 124 4.20 5.98 10.67
C GLN A 124 4.94 4.64 10.65
N LEU A 125 4.43 3.64 9.91
CA LEU A 125 5.14 2.37 9.75
C LEU A 125 6.52 2.57 9.11
N VAL A 126 6.58 3.37 8.05
CA VAL A 126 7.83 3.58 7.30
C VAL A 126 8.80 4.49 8.05
N TYR A 127 8.33 5.64 8.52
CA TYR A 127 9.17 6.66 9.13
C TYR A 127 9.50 6.35 10.59
N ASP A 128 8.48 6.06 11.41
CA ASP A 128 8.65 5.91 12.86
C ASP A 128 9.05 4.46 13.24
N HIS A 129 8.51 3.45 12.56
CA HIS A 129 8.75 2.02 12.89
C HIS A 129 9.77 1.33 11.99
N SER A 130 10.45 2.10 11.15
CA SER A 130 11.48 1.59 10.26
C SER A 130 11.04 0.44 9.32
N ALA A 131 9.76 0.39 8.94
CA ALA A 131 9.25 -0.65 8.04
C ALA A 131 9.95 -0.65 6.67
N LYS A 132 9.90 -1.81 6.01
CA LYS A 132 10.41 -2.00 4.65
C LYS A 132 9.31 -1.84 3.62
N ILE A 133 9.60 -1.11 2.56
CA ILE A 133 8.78 -0.99 1.36
C ILE A 133 9.32 -1.98 0.32
N MET A 134 8.42 -2.77 -0.25
CA MET A 134 8.72 -3.73 -1.31
C MET A 134 7.70 -3.54 -2.42
N VAL A 135 8.18 -3.30 -3.63
CA VAL A 135 7.38 -2.97 -4.81
C VAL A 135 7.64 -4.01 -5.90
N CYS A 136 6.59 -4.58 -6.46
CA CYS A 136 6.71 -5.59 -7.51
C CYS A 136 5.67 -5.41 -8.61
N GLY A 137 6.09 -5.45 -9.88
CA GLY A 137 5.21 -5.26 -11.03
C GLY A 137 5.87 -4.53 -12.20
N ASP A 138 5.05 -3.78 -12.94
CA ASP A 138 5.45 -3.07 -14.16
C ASP A 138 6.39 -1.87 -13.88
N ALA A 139 7.42 -1.72 -14.73
CA ALA A 139 8.41 -0.67 -14.62
C ALA A 139 7.97 0.70 -15.10
N ARG A 140 6.98 0.75 -16.00
CA ARG A 140 6.63 1.98 -16.73
C ARG A 140 5.61 2.82 -15.96
N GLY A 141 4.56 2.18 -15.45
CA GLY A 141 3.50 2.85 -14.71
C GLY A 141 3.65 2.70 -13.19
N LEU A 142 3.80 1.46 -12.70
CA LEU A 142 3.67 1.16 -11.28
C LEU A 142 4.85 1.70 -10.46
N ALA A 143 6.09 1.35 -10.81
CA ALA A 143 7.25 1.75 -9.99
C ALA A 143 7.40 3.28 -9.87
N PRO A 144 7.34 4.08 -10.97
CA PRO A 144 7.46 5.53 -10.87
C PRO A 144 6.27 6.15 -10.12
N GLY A 145 5.05 5.66 -10.33
CA GLY A 145 3.86 6.15 -9.64
C GLY A 145 3.93 5.93 -8.12
N VAL A 146 4.33 4.73 -7.70
CA VAL A 146 4.52 4.39 -6.29
C VAL A 146 5.63 5.24 -5.67
N PHE A 147 6.77 5.40 -6.36
CA PHE A 147 7.88 6.20 -5.88
C PHE A 147 7.47 7.67 -5.65
N GLN A 148 6.70 8.25 -6.58
CA GLN A 148 6.19 9.61 -6.45
C GLN A 148 5.17 9.75 -5.32
N ALA A 149 4.26 8.79 -5.14
CA ALA A 149 3.31 8.82 -4.02
C ALA A 149 4.02 8.80 -2.66
N TRP A 150 5.09 8.01 -2.52
CA TRP A 150 5.91 8.00 -1.32
C TRP A 150 6.65 9.32 -1.08
N ILE A 151 7.21 9.95 -2.12
CA ILE A 151 7.86 11.27 -1.99
C ILE A 151 6.87 12.29 -1.40
N LYS A 152 5.65 12.34 -1.93
CA LYS A 152 4.61 13.27 -1.46
C LYS A 152 4.31 13.05 0.02
N LEU A 153 4.01 11.81 0.40
CA LEU A 153 3.63 11.48 1.76
C LEU A 153 4.79 11.69 2.77
N LEU A 154 6.03 11.36 2.37
CA LEU A 154 7.22 11.60 3.18
C LEU A 154 7.48 13.10 3.35
N ALA A 155 7.32 13.90 2.29
CA ALA A 155 7.49 15.35 2.38
C ALA A 155 6.50 15.96 3.38
N MET A 156 5.24 15.52 3.38
CA MET A 156 4.23 15.94 4.37
C MET A 156 4.62 15.55 5.80
N LYS A 157 5.22 14.36 6.00
CA LYS A 157 5.73 13.94 7.31
C LYS A 157 6.94 14.76 7.75
N LEU A 158 7.87 15.06 6.84
CA LEU A 158 9.03 15.91 7.13
C LEU A 158 8.60 17.33 7.49
N HIS A 159 7.60 17.88 6.79
CA HIS A 159 6.96 19.13 7.14
C HIS A 159 6.39 19.07 8.56
N TRP A 160 5.56 18.05 8.85
CA TRP A 160 4.97 17.85 10.17
C TRP A 160 6.02 17.74 11.29
N VAL A 161 7.16 17.08 11.05
CA VAL A 161 8.26 17.00 12.03
C VAL A 161 8.82 18.39 12.39
N GLN A 162 8.78 19.34 11.46
CA GLN A 162 9.30 20.69 11.67
C GLN A 162 8.25 21.65 12.26
N THR A 163 7.00 21.53 11.81
CA THR A 163 5.93 22.51 12.11
C THR A 163 4.89 22.00 13.11
N ASN A 164 4.86 20.69 13.36
CA ASN A 164 3.83 19.99 14.13
C ASN A 164 2.40 20.14 13.54
N THR A 165 2.29 20.48 12.25
CA THR A 165 1.03 20.60 11.51
C THR A 165 1.10 19.85 10.20
N TRP A 166 0.03 19.16 9.82
CA TRP A 166 -0.05 18.56 8.48
C TRP A 166 -0.37 19.64 7.44
N CYS A 167 0.15 19.44 6.23
CA CYS A 167 -0.06 20.33 5.09
C CYS A 167 -0.64 19.56 3.90
N THR A 168 -1.09 20.27 2.88
CA THR A 168 -1.40 19.72 1.55
C THR A 168 -0.13 19.54 0.72
N TYR A 169 -0.27 18.84 -0.41
CA TYR A 169 0.80 18.79 -1.41
C TYR A 169 1.13 20.17 -2.01
N ALA A 170 0.14 21.04 -2.18
CA ALA A 170 0.34 22.37 -2.78
C ALA A 170 1.15 23.31 -1.89
N GLU A 171 1.17 23.05 -0.59
CA GLU A 171 1.92 23.83 0.41
C GLU A 171 3.37 23.36 0.56
N LEU A 172 3.74 22.20 0.00
CA LEU A 172 5.10 21.68 0.09
C LEU A 172 6.07 22.49 -0.78
N SER A 173 7.18 22.88 -0.19
CA SER A 173 8.29 23.49 -0.89
C SER A 173 9.06 22.48 -1.76
N SER A 174 9.78 23.00 -2.76
CA SER A 174 10.68 22.17 -3.58
C SER A 174 11.79 21.52 -2.75
N GLU A 175 12.20 22.15 -1.65
CA GLU A 175 13.23 21.61 -0.76
C GLU A 175 12.70 20.43 0.07
N GLU A 176 11.46 20.49 0.56
CA GLU A 176 10.83 19.37 1.29
C GLU A 176 10.65 18.15 0.38
N LEU A 177 10.21 18.36 -0.86
CA LEU A 177 10.10 17.28 -1.85
C LEU A 177 11.46 16.66 -2.17
N LYS A 178 12.50 17.50 -2.32
CA LYS A 178 13.88 17.03 -2.53
C LYS A 178 14.39 16.24 -1.32
N ASN A 179 14.14 16.70 -0.10
CA ASN A 179 14.53 16.00 1.12
C ASN A 179 13.82 14.64 1.25
N ALA A 180 12.53 14.56 0.93
CA ALA A 180 11.79 13.31 0.88
C ALA A 180 12.36 12.35 -0.18
N GLN A 181 12.74 12.86 -1.36
CA GLN A 181 13.40 12.07 -2.38
C GLN A 181 14.76 11.54 -1.91
N VAL A 182 15.59 12.37 -1.26
CA VAL A 182 16.87 11.92 -0.67
C VAL A 182 16.63 10.83 0.36
N TYR A 183 15.66 11.01 1.26
CA TYR A 183 15.29 10.01 2.26
C TYR A 183 14.94 8.65 1.62
N LEU A 184 14.11 8.65 0.58
CA LEU A 184 13.71 7.43 -0.13
C LEU A 184 14.88 6.77 -0.87
N GLN A 185 15.83 7.56 -1.38
CA GLN A 185 17.07 7.03 -1.97
C GLN A 185 18.00 6.42 -0.92
N GLU A 186 18.11 7.01 0.27
CA GLU A 186 18.82 6.39 1.39
C GLU A 186 18.16 5.06 1.80
N MET A 187 16.83 5.00 1.84
CA MET A 187 16.12 3.73 2.08
C MET A 187 16.48 2.66 1.05
N ARG A 188 16.66 3.01 -0.23
CA ARG A 188 17.15 2.06 -1.26
C ARG A 188 18.55 1.56 -0.93
N LYS A 189 19.48 2.45 -0.58
CA LYS A 189 20.86 2.09 -0.20
C LYS A 189 20.89 1.12 0.98
N PHE A 190 20.04 1.34 1.98
CA PHE A 190 19.92 0.49 3.17
C PHE A 190 18.96 -0.71 3.01
N LYS A 191 18.51 -1.02 1.78
CA LYS A 191 17.60 -2.14 1.48
C LYS A 191 16.28 -2.10 2.29
N ARG A 192 15.82 -0.90 2.63
CA ARG A 192 14.50 -0.62 3.23
C ARG A 192 13.45 -0.23 2.20
N TYR A 193 13.86 0.12 0.99
CA TYR A 193 12.99 0.24 -0.18
C TYR A 193 13.54 -0.66 -1.28
N GLN A 194 12.79 -1.69 -1.67
CA GLN A 194 13.22 -2.69 -2.65
C GLN A 194 12.21 -2.82 -3.79
N GLU A 195 12.72 -3.01 -4.99
CA GLU A 195 11.96 -3.08 -6.23
C GLU A 195 12.33 -4.36 -6.98
N ASP A 196 11.31 -5.10 -7.41
CA ASP A 196 11.43 -6.24 -8.34
C ASP A 196 10.51 -5.97 -9.53
N ILE A 197 11.08 -5.40 -10.58
CA ILE A 197 10.33 -4.66 -11.60
C ILE A 197 10.72 -5.14 -13.00
N TRP A 198 9.72 -5.35 -13.86
CA TRP A 198 9.90 -5.84 -15.23
C TRP A 198 9.23 -4.95 -16.27
N LEU A 199 9.69 -5.05 -17.52
CA LEU A 199 9.29 -4.23 -18.68
C LEU A 199 8.07 -4.79 -19.44
#